data_AF-A0A1I3S6Z1-F1
#
_entry.id   AF-A0A1I3S6Z1-F1
#
_cell.length_a   1.000
_cell.length_b   1.000
_cell.length_c   1.000
_cell.angle_alpha   90.00
_cell.angle_beta   90.00
_cell.angle_gamma   90.00
#
_symmetry.space_group_name_H-M   'P 1'
#
loop_
_entity.id
_entity.type
_entity.pdbx_description
1 polymer ?
#
loop_
_entity_poly.entity_id
_entity_poly.type
_entity_poly.pdbx_seq_one_letter_code
_entity_poly.pdbx_strand_id
1 'polypeptide(L)' 'MVGKGIAMGNAVPEVKRVADVITSTNCQDGNFHGLMEVGLLEG' A
#
# COMPACT_ATOMS: atom_id res chain seq x y z
N MET A 1 -0.20 -15.55 6.78
CA MET A 1 -1.12 -14.42 7.04
C MET A 1 -0.25 -13.19 7.24
N VAL A 2 -0.45 -12.13 6.47
CA VAL A 2 0.23 -10.84 6.73
C VAL A 2 -0.58 -10.07 7.77
N GLY A 3 0.06 -9.23 8.57
CA GLY A 3 -0.64 -8.41 9.58
C GLY A 3 -1.46 -7.26 8.96
N LYS A 4 -0.99 -6.72 7.83
CA LYS A 4 -1.67 -5.67 7.05
C LYS A 4 -1.17 -5.73 5.59
N GLY A 5 -2.05 -6.00 4.64
CA GLY A 5 -1.73 -6.05 3.21
C GLY A 5 -1.87 -4.68 2.55
N ILE A 6 -0.82 -4.22 1.86
CA ILE A 6 -0.80 -2.95 1.12
C ILE A 6 -0.62 -3.25 -0.37
N ALA A 7 -1.53 -2.75 -1.21
CA ALA A 7 -1.43 -2.84 -2.67
C ALA A 7 -1.13 -1.47 -3.28
N MET A 8 -0.32 -1.45 -4.33
CA MET A 8 -0.01 -0.21 -5.06
C MET A 8 -1.22 0.24 -5.91
N GLY A 9 -1.32 1.55 -6.15
CA GLY A 9 -2.40 2.14 -6.95
C GLY A 9 -2.43 1.64 -8.41
N ASN A 10 -1.30 1.17 -8.94
CA ASN A 10 -1.19 0.54 -10.26
C ASN A 10 -1.14 -1.00 -10.23
N ALA A 11 -1.40 -1.62 -9.07
CA ALA A 11 -1.49 -3.07 -8.99
C ALA A 11 -2.68 -3.61 -9.80
N VAL A 12 -2.53 -4.86 -10.25
CA VAL A 12 -3.58 -5.62 -10.91
C VAL A 12 -4.82 -5.78 -10.01
N PRO A 13 -6.04 -5.85 -10.58
CA PRO A 13 -7.28 -5.81 -9.79
C PRO A 13 -7.39 -6.88 -8.72
N GLU A 14 -6.86 -8.08 -8.97
CA GLU A 14 -6.86 -9.20 -8.03
C GLU A 14 -6.08 -8.92 -6.75
N VAL A 15 -4.99 -8.16 -6.83
CA VAL A 15 -4.18 -7.81 -5.66
C VAL A 15 -4.88 -6.72 -4.84
N LYS A 16 -5.50 -5.75 -5.50
CA LYS A 16 -6.27 -4.69 -4.83
C LYS A 16 -7.48 -5.24 -4.06
N ARG A 17 -8.11 -6.30 -4.56
CA ARG A 17 -9.29 -6.91 -3.93
C ARG A 17 -9.00 -7.56 -2.57
N VAL A 18 -7.76 -7.97 -2.32
CA VAL A 18 -7.35 -8.68 -1.09
C VAL A 18 -6.50 -7.83 -0.16
N ALA A 19 -6.25 -6.57 -0.53
CA ALA A 19 -5.45 -5.64 0.26
C ALA A 19 -6.32 -4.88 1.27
N ASP A 20 -5.75 -4.60 2.44
CA ASP A 20 -6.38 -3.79 3.47
C ASP A 20 -6.28 -2.29 3.16
N VAL A 21 -5.23 -1.89 2.43
CA VAL A 21 -4.94 -0.51 2.02
C VAL A 21 -4.46 -0.50 0.57
N ILE A 22 -4.91 0.47 -0.20
CA ILE A 22 -4.39 0.75 -1.54
C ILE A 22 -3.64 2.08 -1.49
N THR A 23 -2.32 2.02 -1.60
CA THR A 23 -1.42 3.20 -1.60
C THR A 23 -1.28 3.80 -2.99
N SER A 24 -0.48 4.87 -3.15
CA SER A 24 -0.18 5.49 -4.45
C SER A 24 0.57 4.54 -5.39
N THR A 25 0.83 4.98 -6.61
CA THR A 25 1.58 4.19 -7.59
C THR A 25 3.06 4.13 -7.26
N ASN A 26 3.78 3.21 -7.90
CA ASN A 26 5.23 3.11 -7.74
C ASN A 26 5.98 4.36 -8.21
N CYS A 27 5.43 5.09 -9.19
CA CYS A 27 5.98 6.35 -9.70
C CYS A 27 5.69 7.55 -8.78
N GLN A 28 4.99 7.33 -7.66
CA GLN A 28 4.57 8.35 -6.70
C GLN A 28 4.88 7.88 -5.27
N ASP A 29 6.01 7.19 -5.10
CA ASP A 29 6.52 6.75 -3.79
C ASP A 29 5.52 5.95 -2.94
N GLY A 30 4.69 5.09 -3.56
CA GLY A 30 3.63 4.37 -2.84
C GLY A 30 4.09 3.47 -1.69
N ASN A 31 5.33 3.03 -1.69
CA ASN A 31 5.88 2.36 -0.51
C ASN A 31 5.99 3.32 0.69
N PHE A 32 6.50 4.54 0.49
CA PHE A 32 6.63 5.53 1.54
C PHE A 32 5.26 5.96 2.07
N HIS A 33 4.33 6.32 1.16
CA HIS A 33 2.97 6.67 1.55
C HIS A 33 2.25 5.53 2.26
N GLY A 34 2.42 4.30 1.77
CA GLY A 34 1.81 3.13 2.38
C GLY A 34 2.31 2.91 3.81
N LEU A 35 3.62 3.06 4.04
CA LEU A 35 4.22 2.92 5.37
C LEU A 35 3.81 4.03 6.34
N MET A 36 3.69 5.28 5.88
CA MET A 36 3.16 6.40 6.66
C MET A 36 1.68 6.18 7.02
N GLU A 37 0.86 5.73 6.06
CA GLU A 37 -0.58 5.51 6.24
C GLU A 37 -0.87 4.39 7.25
N VAL A 38 -0.03 3.35 7.29
CA VAL A 38 -0.15 2.28 8.30
C VAL A 38 0.59 2.59 9.61
N GLY A 39 1.17 3.78 9.77
CA GLY A 39 1.85 4.21 11.00
C GLY A 39 3.14 3.45 11.31
N LEU A 40 3.79 2.87 10.29
CA LEU A 40 5.09 2.21 10.45
C LEU A 40 6.27 3.17 10.28
N LEU A 41 6.02 4.32 9.67
CA LEU A 41 6.95 5.44 9.59
C LEU A 41 6.25 6.70 10.08
N GLU A 42 7.04 7.60 10.65
CA GLU A 42 6.61 8.91 11.14
C GLU A 42 7.61 9.96 10.63
N GLY A 43 7.13 11.19 10.42
CA GLY A 43 7.90 12.33 9.92
C GLY A 43 7.31 13.65 10.39
#